data_AF-A0A822WQD3-F1
#
_entry.id   AF-A0A822WQD3-F1
#
_cell.length_a   1.000
_cell.length_b   1.000
_cell.length_c   1.000
_cell.angle_alpha   90.00
_cell.angle_beta   90.00
_cell.angle_gamma   90.00
#
_symmetry.space_group_name_H-M   'P 1'
#
loop_
_entity.id
_entity.type
_entity.pdbx_description
1 polymer ?
#
loop_
_entity_poly.entity_id
_entity_poly.type
_entity_poly.pdbx_seq_one_letter_code
_entity_poly.pdbx_strand_id
1 'polypeptide(L)'
;MHKTFLSYHHANEQDLKDEIIENFGGDFFIDKSVNDGDISTTISEDSIMRIIREDYLSDTTVTVVLIGTETKNRKFVNSEIQASLWGDNYNGLVGVIRDEIYDSVFSPATCSDVNCGCSMSLRTPGFGYEYYLPYLIRMNHVYEKTVPHYNDSDVFCALVKYSNFFKDPQFYIDQAFDKRKAMSPAAKRNPADVPAIRGNTLLNW
;
A
#
# COMPACT_ATOMS: atom_id res chain seq x y z
N MET A 1 -2.56 -17.02 8.88
CA MET A 1 -1.72 -15.80 8.90
C MET A 1 -0.70 -15.86 7.78
N HIS A 2 -0.80 -14.90 6.86
CA HIS A 2 0.02 -14.82 5.66
C HIS A 2 1.34 -14.09 5.94
N LYS A 3 2.43 -14.50 5.27
CA LYS A 3 3.70 -13.77 5.37
C LYS A 3 3.51 -12.37 4.83
N THR A 4 3.74 -11.38 5.67
CA THR A 4 3.34 -10.00 5.46
C THR A 4 4.56 -9.11 5.54
N PHE A 5 4.78 -8.33 4.49
CA PHE A 5 5.77 -7.26 4.45
C PHE A 5 5.16 -5.99 5.05
N LEU A 6 5.85 -5.35 5.99
CA LEU A 6 5.47 -4.02 6.50
C LEU A 6 6.35 -2.96 5.85
N SER A 7 5.76 -2.14 4.97
CA SER A 7 6.42 -0.99 4.36
C SER A 7 5.98 0.29 5.06
N TYR A 8 6.91 1.11 5.52
CA TYR A 8 6.63 2.31 6.31
C TYR A 8 7.77 3.32 6.25
N HIS A 9 7.50 4.56 6.67
CA HIS A 9 8.56 5.53 6.89
C HIS A 9 9.19 5.32 8.28
N HIS A 10 10.40 4.73 8.33
CA HIS A 10 11.16 4.49 9.57
C HIS A 10 11.20 5.67 10.56
N ALA A 11 11.34 6.91 10.11
CA ALA A 11 11.43 8.03 11.04
C ALA A 11 10.08 8.44 11.69
N ASN A 12 8.95 8.16 11.04
CA ASN A 12 7.65 8.72 11.42
C ASN A 12 6.57 7.67 11.73
N GLU A 13 6.74 6.42 11.33
CA GLU A 13 5.78 5.33 11.56
C GLU A 13 6.38 4.13 12.33
N GLN A 14 7.54 4.34 12.97
CA GLN A 14 8.18 3.32 13.81
C GLN A 14 7.29 2.89 14.97
N ASP A 15 6.62 3.85 15.62
CA ASP A 15 5.65 3.63 16.70
C ASP A 15 4.54 2.66 16.27
N LEU A 16 3.92 2.91 15.12
CA LEU A 16 2.82 2.08 14.60
C LEU A 16 3.28 0.66 14.30
N LYS A 17 4.50 0.53 13.74
CA LYS A 17 5.12 -0.77 13.46
C LYS A 17 5.45 -1.50 14.76
N ASP A 18 6.06 -0.82 15.73
CA ASP A 18 6.48 -1.44 16.98
C ASP A 18 5.27 -1.97 17.76
N GLU A 19 4.17 -1.22 17.81
CA GLU A 19 2.91 -1.69 18.40
C GLU A 19 2.37 -2.94 17.70
N ILE A 20 2.42 -3.01 16.36
CA ILE A 20 2.00 -4.20 15.61
C ILE A 20 2.88 -5.40 15.95
N ILE A 21 4.20 -5.22 16.00
CA ILE A 21 5.14 -6.31 16.27
C ILE A 21 5.08 -6.75 17.74
N GLU A 22 4.88 -5.85 18.69
CA GLU A 22 4.74 -6.22 20.11
C GLU A 22 3.49 -7.07 20.36
N ASN A 23 2.38 -6.77 19.68
CA ASN A 23 1.09 -7.42 19.93
C ASN A 23 0.80 -8.62 19.01
N PHE A 24 1.34 -8.61 17.80
CA PHE A 24 1.07 -9.61 16.77
C PHE A 24 2.35 -10.22 16.17
N GLY A 25 3.52 -9.86 16.72
CA GLY A 25 4.81 -10.31 16.25
C GLY A 25 5.01 -11.82 16.42
N GLY A 26 5.62 -12.38 15.39
CA GLY A 26 5.94 -13.79 15.21
C GLY A 26 6.55 -13.96 13.82
N ASP A 27 6.63 -15.18 13.31
CA ASP A 27 7.27 -15.48 12.02
C ASP A 27 6.53 -14.95 10.77
N PHE A 28 5.46 -14.19 10.96
CA PHE A 28 4.56 -13.75 9.90
C PHE A 28 4.84 -12.34 9.39
N PHE A 29 5.37 -11.44 10.22
CA PHE A 29 5.74 -10.09 9.78
C PHE A 29 7.22 -10.04 9.45
N ILE A 30 7.53 -9.73 8.19
CA ILE A 30 8.92 -9.56 7.74
C ILE A 30 9.26 -8.07 7.83
N ASP A 31 10.21 -7.76 8.72
CA ASP A 31 10.80 -6.44 8.92
C ASP A 31 12.17 -6.38 8.22
N LYS A 32 12.14 -6.34 6.90
CA LYS A 32 13.31 -6.04 6.07
C LYS A 32 13.02 -4.75 5.32
N SER A 33 13.98 -3.84 5.25
CA SER A 33 13.80 -2.60 4.49
C SER A 33 15.00 -2.33 3.63
N VAL A 34 14.76 -1.69 2.50
CA VAL A 34 15.84 -1.26 1.59
C VAL A 34 16.38 0.08 2.09
N ASN A 35 17.69 0.21 2.17
CA ASN A 35 18.40 1.43 2.56
C ASN A 35 19.24 2.00 1.41
N ASP A 36 19.82 3.17 1.66
CA ASP A 36 20.71 3.81 0.71
C ASP A 36 22.01 3.01 0.54
N GLY A 37 22.34 2.68 -0.70
CA GLY A 37 23.51 1.88 -1.05
C GLY A 37 23.26 0.37 -1.11
N ASP A 38 22.10 -0.10 -0.65
CA ASP A 38 21.74 -1.53 -0.65
C ASP A 38 21.52 -2.08 -2.07
N ILE A 39 21.13 -1.21 -3.01
CA ILE A 39 20.86 -1.59 -4.39
C ILE A 39 21.59 -0.65 -5.34
N SER A 40 22.38 -1.24 -6.25
CA SER A 40 23.04 -0.48 -7.30
C SER A 40 22.01 0.18 -8.21
N THR A 41 22.14 1.48 -8.42
CA THR A 41 21.34 2.23 -9.40
C THR A 41 21.93 2.15 -10.81
N THR A 42 22.98 1.38 -11.07
CA THR A 42 23.56 1.24 -12.43
C THR A 42 22.94 0.11 -13.24
N ILE A 43 21.91 -0.56 -12.69
CA ILE A 43 21.23 -1.71 -13.31
C ILE A 43 19.82 -1.32 -13.77
N SER A 44 19.18 -2.17 -14.58
CA SER A 44 17.83 -1.90 -15.08
C SER A 44 16.79 -1.86 -13.96
N GLU A 45 15.69 -1.13 -14.16
CA GLU A 45 14.56 -1.09 -13.22
C GLU A 45 14.03 -2.50 -12.92
N ASP A 46 13.92 -3.37 -13.93
CA ASP A 46 13.53 -4.77 -13.75
C ASP A 46 14.46 -5.52 -12.80
N SER A 47 15.78 -5.26 -12.90
CA SER A 47 16.77 -5.87 -12.00
C SER A 47 16.65 -5.32 -10.57
N ILE A 48 16.45 -4.01 -10.42
CA ILE A 48 16.20 -3.37 -9.12
C ILE A 48 14.94 -3.98 -8.48
N MET A 49 13.82 -4.04 -9.21
CA MET A 49 12.57 -4.59 -8.69
C MET A 49 12.70 -6.07 -8.32
N ARG A 50 13.45 -6.84 -9.10
CA ARG A 50 13.75 -8.24 -8.81
C ARG A 50 14.57 -8.40 -7.52
N ILE A 51 15.61 -7.59 -7.34
CA ILE A 51 16.43 -7.60 -6.11
C ILE A 51 15.57 -7.25 -4.89
N ILE A 52 14.77 -6.17 -4.97
CA ILE A 52 13.85 -5.80 -3.87
C ILE A 52 12.91 -6.98 -3.56
N ARG A 53 12.33 -7.59 -4.59
CA ARG A 53 11.39 -8.70 -4.45
C ARG A 53 12.03 -9.95 -3.84
N GLU A 54 13.20 -10.37 -4.32
CA GLU A 54 13.86 -11.61 -3.90
C GLU A 54 14.55 -11.47 -2.53
N ASP A 55 15.26 -10.36 -2.27
CA ASP A 55 16.13 -10.24 -1.10
C ASP A 55 15.41 -9.67 0.14
N TYR A 56 14.44 -8.76 -0.08
CA TYR A 56 13.76 -8.01 0.98
C TYR A 56 12.35 -8.52 1.21
N LEU A 57 11.53 -8.60 0.15
CA LEU A 57 10.15 -9.09 0.27
C LEU A 57 10.10 -10.62 0.37
N SER A 58 11.12 -11.32 -0.12
CA SER A 58 11.28 -12.78 -0.02
C SER A 58 10.00 -13.53 -0.40
N ASP A 59 9.49 -14.39 0.48
CA ASP A 59 8.28 -15.18 0.29
C ASP A 59 7.02 -14.55 0.90
N THR A 60 7.02 -13.22 1.11
CA THR A 60 5.81 -12.49 1.50
C THR A 60 4.74 -12.61 0.44
N THR A 61 3.51 -12.65 0.93
CA THR A 61 2.30 -12.83 0.13
C THR A 61 1.34 -11.65 0.23
N VAL A 62 1.56 -10.77 1.22
CA VAL A 62 0.81 -9.55 1.49
C VAL A 62 1.79 -8.44 1.81
N THR A 63 1.49 -7.22 1.36
CA THR A 63 2.19 -6.00 1.73
C THR A 63 1.21 -5.07 2.43
N VAL A 64 1.54 -4.73 3.67
CA VAL A 64 0.86 -3.71 4.47
C VAL A 64 1.71 -2.45 4.40
N VAL A 65 1.11 -1.33 4.00
CA VAL A 65 1.80 -0.03 3.97
C VAL A 65 1.26 0.84 5.09
N LEU A 66 2.10 1.22 6.05
CA LEU A 66 1.75 2.20 7.08
C LEU A 66 1.95 3.61 6.50
N ILE A 67 0.89 4.41 6.51
CA ILE A 67 0.82 5.70 5.80
C ILE A 67 0.63 6.82 6.82
N GLY A 68 1.67 7.65 6.96
CA GLY A 68 1.64 8.94 7.63
C GLY A 68 1.83 10.11 6.65
N THR A 69 2.29 11.24 7.18
CA THR A 69 2.32 12.52 6.46
C THR A 69 3.35 12.60 5.34
N GLU A 70 4.43 11.82 5.42
CA GLU A 70 5.57 11.89 4.50
C GLU A 70 5.77 10.61 3.67
N THR A 71 5.01 9.55 3.95
CA THR A 71 5.19 8.21 3.37
C THR A 71 5.17 8.23 1.84
N LYS A 72 4.26 9.01 1.22
CA LYS A 72 4.18 9.20 -0.23
C LYS A 72 5.51 9.65 -0.87
N ASN A 73 6.32 10.41 -0.14
CA ASN A 73 7.55 11.00 -0.65
C ASN A 73 8.78 10.10 -0.40
N ARG A 74 8.61 8.93 0.23
CA ARG A 74 9.73 8.04 0.55
C ARG A 74 10.02 7.10 -0.62
N LYS A 75 11.20 7.29 -1.24
CA LYS A 75 11.65 6.49 -2.39
C LYS A 75 11.63 4.99 -2.13
N PHE A 76 12.02 4.57 -0.93
CA PHE A 76 12.07 3.17 -0.54
C PHE A 76 10.67 2.56 -0.46
N VAL A 77 9.74 3.24 0.23
CA VAL A 77 8.33 2.79 0.31
C VAL A 77 7.70 2.66 -1.08
N ASN A 78 7.86 3.67 -1.95
CA ASN A 78 7.31 3.60 -3.30
C ASN A 78 7.91 2.43 -4.11
N SER A 79 9.21 2.16 -3.96
CA SER A 79 9.88 1.02 -4.61
C SER A 79 9.47 -0.33 -4.03
N GLU A 80 9.27 -0.44 -2.73
CA GLU A 80 8.79 -1.65 -2.05
C GLU A 80 7.36 -2.00 -2.49
N ILE A 81 6.48 -0.99 -2.62
CA ILE A 81 5.12 -1.19 -3.17
C ILE A 81 5.19 -1.67 -4.61
N GLN A 82 6.04 -1.05 -5.43
CA GLN A 82 6.22 -1.45 -6.83
C GLN A 82 6.75 -2.90 -6.94
N ALA A 83 7.77 -3.25 -6.16
CA ALA A 83 8.31 -4.60 -6.10
C ALA A 83 7.28 -5.62 -5.59
N SER A 84 6.43 -5.23 -4.64
CA SER A 84 5.31 -6.06 -4.15
C SER A 84 4.32 -6.40 -5.25
N LEU A 85 4.15 -5.50 -6.22
CA LEU A 85 3.25 -5.67 -7.36
C LEU A 85 3.96 -6.23 -8.61
N TRP A 86 5.26 -6.52 -8.52
CA TRP A 86 6.08 -6.93 -9.66
C TRP A 86 5.82 -8.38 -10.09
N GLY A 87 5.80 -8.61 -11.40
CA GLY A 87 5.55 -9.91 -12.00
C GLY A 87 4.09 -10.39 -11.89
N ASP A 88 3.91 -11.70 -12.06
CA ASP A 88 2.59 -12.36 -12.05
C ASP A 88 2.18 -12.85 -10.67
N ASN A 89 3.15 -13.10 -9.77
CA ASN A 89 2.92 -13.55 -8.40
C ASN A 89 2.99 -12.38 -7.42
N TYR A 90 2.27 -11.29 -7.69
CA TYR A 90 2.23 -10.08 -6.87
C TYR A 90 1.54 -10.31 -5.52
N ASN A 91 1.92 -9.54 -4.51
CA ASN A 91 1.32 -9.57 -3.17
C ASN A 91 -0.10 -9.00 -3.17
N GLY A 92 -0.89 -9.42 -2.19
CA GLY A 92 -2.03 -8.63 -1.73
C GLY A 92 -1.57 -7.28 -1.17
N LEU A 93 -2.40 -6.24 -1.27
CA LEU A 93 -2.02 -4.89 -0.84
C LEU A 93 -3.08 -4.28 0.07
N VAL A 94 -2.64 -3.65 1.15
CA VAL A 94 -3.50 -2.83 2.03
C VAL A 94 -2.73 -1.61 2.52
N GLY A 95 -3.38 -0.45 2.45
CA GLY A 95 -2.87 0.78 3.05
C GLY A 95 -3.51 1.01 4.42
N VAL A 96 -2.68 1.19 5.43
CA VAL A 96 -3.09 1.45 6.82
C VAL A 96 -2.72 2.88 7.14
N ILE A 97 -3.73 3.73 7.28
CA ILE A 97 -3.58 5.17 7.43
C ILE A 97 -3.51 5.51 8.92
N ARG A 98 -2.47 6.25 9.31
CA ARG A 98 -2.32 6.81 10.65
C ARG A 98 -3.58 7.59 11.06
N ASP A 99 -4.03 7.36 12.28
CA ASP A 99 -5.30 7.89 12.78
C ASP A 99 -5.41 9.41 12.68
N GLU A 100 -4.33 10.12 12.98
CA GLU A 100 -4.28 11.59 13.00
C GLU A 100 -4.53 12.22 11.62
N ILE A 101 -4.28 11.50 10.52
CA ILE A 101 -4.48 12.01 9.17
C ILE A 101 -5.71 11.41 8.48
N TYR A 102 -6.34 10.39 9.07
CA TYR A 102 -7.43 9.66 8.42
C TYR A 102 -8.59 10.56 8.00
N ASP A 103 -9.00 11.51 8.85
CA ASP A 103 -10.12 12.42 8.56
C ASP A 103 -9.77 13.48 7.50
N SER A 104 -8.48 13.69 7.21
CA SER A 104 -8.04 14.48 6.06
C SER A 104 -8.07 13.67 4.76
N VAL A 105 -7.84 12.35 4.84
CA VAL A 105 -7.89 11.43 3.71
C VAL A 105 -9.34 11.13 3.32
N PHE A 106 -10.22 10.95 4.30
CA PHE A 106 -11.60 10.56 4.10
C PHE A 106 -12.55 11.43 4.92
N SER A 107 -13.46 12.11 4.23
CA SER A 107 -14.53 12.88 4.85
C SER A 107 -15.79 12.02 4.96
N PRO A 108 -16.57 12.13 6.06
CA PRO A 108 -17.86 11.47 6.16
C PRO A 108 -18.83 12.06 5.13
N ALA A 109 -19.64 11.19 4.53
CA ALA A 109 -20.69 11.55 3.59
C ALA A 109 -21.91 10.65 3.80
N THR A 110 -22.99 10.94 3.09
CA THR A 110 -24.18 10.08 3.03
C THR A 110 -24.50 9.83 1.57
N CYS A 111 -24.93 8.62 1.21
CA CYS A 111 -25.34 8.34 -0.15
C CYS A 111 -26.49 9.25 -0.56
N SER A 112 -26.26 10.08 -1.58
CA SER A 112 -27.24 11.01 -2.16
C SER A 112 -27.71 10.60 -3.56
N ASP A 113 -27.35 9.40 -4.01
CA ASP A 113 -27.77 8.89 -5.32
C ASP A 113 -29.27 8.55 -5.29
N VAL A 114 -30.04 9.23 -6.14
CA VAL A 114 -31.50 9.10 -6.24
C VAL A 114 -31.96 7.71 -6.68
N ASN A 115 -31.10 6.98 -7.41
CA ASN A 115 -31.39 5.61 -7.86
C ASN A 115 -30.99 4.57 -6.82
N CYS A 116 -30.14 4.93 -5.85
CA CYS A 116 -29.76 4.06 -4.75
C CYS A 116 -30.72 4.18 -3.56
N GLY A 117 -30.97 5.41 -3.09
CA GLY A 117 -31.90 5.69 -2.00
C GLY A 117 -31.54 5.11 -0.62
N CYS A 118 -30.35 4.51 -0.44
CA CYS A 118 -30.00 3.78 0.79
C CYS A 118 -29.73 4.69 2.00
N SER A 119 -29.39 5.97 1.78
CA SER A 119 -29.06 6.96 2.82
C SER A 119 -27.98 6.49 3.81
N MET A 120 -27.13 5.54 3.40
CA MET A 120 -26.11 4.98 4.28
C MET A 120 -24.92 5.93 4.45
N SER A 121 -24.23 5.82 5.58
CA SER A 121 -22.98 6.54 5.82
C SER A 121 -21.91 6.05 4.86
N LEU A 122 -21.27 6.99 4.18
CA LEU A 122 -20.17 6.78 3.26
C LEU A 122 -18.93 7.53 3.77
N ARG A 123 -17.79 7.23 3.15
CA ARG A 123 -16.62 8.08 3.18
C ARG A 123 -16.27 8.51 1.76
N THR A 124 -15.84 9.75 1.58
CA THR A 124 -15.40 10.27 0.28
C THR A 124 -13.95 10.76 0.37
N PRO A 125 -13.15 10.62 -0.70
CA PRO A 125 -11.81 11.18 -0.76
C PRO A 125 -11.79 12.68 -0.41
N GLY A 126 -11.01 13.04 0.60
CA GLY A 126 -10.67 14.42 0.95
C GLY A 126 -9.34 14.86 0.33
N PHE A 127 -8.84 16.03 0.74
CA PHE A 127 -7.53 16.56 0.29
C PHE A 127 -6.37 15.59 0.56
N GLY A 128 -6.39 14.92 1.72
CA GLY A 128 -5.36 13.99 2.15
C GLY A 128 -5.23 12.76 1.25
N TYR A 129 -6.28 12.43 0.48
CA TYR A 129 -6.27 11.29 -0.44
C TYR A 129 -5.23 11.45 -1.55
N GLU A 130 -5.11 12.65 -2.12
CA GLU A 130 -4.08 12.95 -3.12
C GLU A 130 -2.77 13.37 -2.45
N TYR A 131 -2.83 14.01 -1.28
CA TYR A 131 -1.66 14.60 -0.64
C TYR A 131 -0.79 13.58 0.10
N TYR A 132 -1.37 12.65 0.86
CA TYR A 132 -0.64 11.71 1.72
C TYR A 132 -0.46 10.31 1.14
N LEU A 133 -1.31 9.86 0.22
CA LEU A 133 -1.26 8.47 -0.26
C LEU A 133 -0.17 8.26 -1.32
N PRO A 134 0.65 7.19 -1.20
CA PRO A 134 1.51 6.74 -2.28
C PRO A 134 0.73 6.50 -3.58
N TYR A 135 1.36 6.77 -4.74
CA TYR A 135 0.70 6.66 -6.04
C TYR A 135 0.07 5.29 -6.28
N LEU A 136 0.84 4.22 -6.09
CA LEU A 136 0.36 2.84 -6.31
C LEU A 136 -0.70 2.40 -5.31
N ILE A 137 -0.76 3.00 -4.11
CA ILE A 137 -1.86 2.75 -3.17
C ILE A 137 -3.15 3.34 -3.74
N ARG A 138 -3.09 4.61 -4.15
CA ARG A 138 -4.24 5.32 -4.69
C ARG A 138 -4.79 4.68 -5.97
N MET A 139 -3.91 4.32 -6.90
CA MET A 139 -4.32 3.70 -8.17
C MET A 139 -4.95 2.32 -8.00
N ASN A 140 -4.60 1.60 -6.93
CA ASN A 140 -5.17 0.29 -6.64
C ASN A 140 -6.37 0.33 -5.68
N HIS A 141 -6.71 1.50 -5.12
CA HIS A 141 -7.96 1.76 -4.40
C HIS A 141 -9.00 2.40 -5.36
N VAL A 142 -9.21 1.77 -6.52
CA VAL A 142 -10.19 2.22 -7.51
C VAL A 142 -11.06 1.04 -7.93
N TYR A 143 -12.37 1.26 -7.94
CA TYR A 143 -13.33 0.30 -8.48
C TYR A 143 -13.64 0.64 -9.93
N GLU A 144 -13.53 -0.33 -10.84
CA GLU A 144 -13.63 -0.08 -12.29
C GLU A 144 -15.06 0.23 -12.76
N LYS A 145 -16.08 -0.14 -11.98
CA LYS A 145 -17.48 0.04 -12.38
C LYS A 145 -18.07 1.31 -11.77
N THR A 146 -18.93 1.96 -12.54
CA THR A 146 -19.76 3.07 -12.06
C THR A 146 -20.90 2.52 -11.19
N VAL A 147 -20.79 2.71 -9.88
CA VAL A 147 -21.82 2.36 -8.88
C VAL A 147 -21.97 3.50 -7.87
N PRO A 148 -23.13 3.61 -7.18
CA PRO A 148 -23.34 4.67 -6.18
C PRO A 148 -22.32 4.66 -5.03
N HIS A 149 -21.87 3.46 -4.65
CA HIS A 149 -20.80 3.24 -3.67
C HIS A 149 -20.27 1.80 -3.80
N TYR A 150 -19.03 1.57 -3.40
CA TYR A 150 -18.38 0.26 -3.31
C TYR A 150 -17.69 0.13 -1.95
N ASN A 151 -17.36 -1.10 -1.55
CA ASN A 151 -16.65 -1.38 -0.31
C ASN A 151 -15.16 -1.62 -0.56
N ASP A 152 -14.36 -1.51 0.49
CA ASP A 152 -12.94 -1.83 0.42
C ASP A 152 -12.67 -3.26 -0.05
N SER A 153 -13.61 -4.21 0.11
CA SER A 153 -13.52 -5.57 -0.45
C SER A 153 -13.55 -5.63 -1.98
N ASP A 154 -14.11 -4.61 -2.63
CA ASP A 154 -14.36 -4.56 -4.07
C ASP A 154 -13.16 -4.00 -4.85
N VAL A 155 -12.16 -3.46 -4.14
CA VAL A 155 -10.93 -2.89 -4.73
C VAL A 155 -9.68 -3.66 -4.31
N PHE A 156 -8.66 -3.59 -5.15
CA PHE A 156 -7.41 -4.31 -4.95
C PHE A 156 -6.71 -3.93 -3.64
N CYS A 157 -6.55 -2.63 -3.42
CA CYS A 157 -5.97 -2.08 -2.21
C CYS A 157 -7.08 -1.50 -1.33
N ALA A 158 -7.33 -2.12 -0.17
CA ALA A 158 -8.16 -1.50 0.87
C ALA A 158 -7.41 -0.37 1.56
N LEU A 159 -8.12 0.62 2.10
CA LEU A 159 -7.55 1.75 2.86
C LEU A 159 -8.21 1.83 4.23
N VAL A 160 -7.48 1.51 5.28
CA VAL A 160 -8.06 1.32 6.62
C VAL A 160 -7.43 2.27 7.64
N LYS A 161 -8.21 2.72 8.62
CA LYS A 161 -7.68 3.49 9.76
C LYS A 161 -6.82 2.57 10.64
N TYR A 162 -5.68 3.05 11.13
CA TYR A 162 -4.76 2.26 11.95
C TYR A 162 -5.45 1.62 13.15
N SER A 163 -6.25 2.37 13.90
CA SER A 163 -7.00 1.84 15.06
C SER A 163 -7.95 0.70 14.71
N ASN A 164 -8.43 0.63 13.46
CA ASN A 164 -9.29 -0.47 13.01
C ASN A 164 -8.45 -1.67 12.58
N PHE A 165 -7.37 -1.43 11.84
CA PHE A 165 -6.41 -2.46 11.47
C PHE A 165 -5.84 -3.17 12.71
N PHE A 166 -5.43 -2.40 13.72
CA PHE A 166 -4.85 -2.92 14.96
C PHE A 166 -5.80 -3.83 15.74
N LYS A 167 -7.12 -3.65 15.63
CA LYS A 167 -8.10 -4.52 16.32
C LYS A 167 -8.18 -5.92 15.73
N ASP A 168 -7.97 -6.05 14.41
CA ASP A 168 -8.05 -7.32 13.70
C ASP A 168 -7.16 -7.32 12.44
N PRO A 169 -5.83 -7.36 12.61
CA PRO A 169 -4.92 -7.28 11.46
C PRO A 169 -5.06 -8.52 10.55
N GLN A 170 -5.38 -9.68 11.12
CA GLN A 170 -5.55 -10.94 10.39
C GLN A 170 -6.68 -10.83 9.36
N PHE A 171 -7.82 -10.24 9.73
CA PHE A 171 -8.95 -10.03 8.80
C PHE A 171 -8.55 -9.21 7.56
N TYR A 172 -7.79 -8.14 7.73
CA TYR A 172 -7.37 -7.29 6.61
C TYR A 172 -6.28 -7.95 5.76
N ILE A 173 -5.36 -8.69 6.40
CA ILE A 173 -4.30 -9.44 5.72
C ILE A 173 -4.89 -10.58 4.88
N ASP A 174 -5.84 -11.33 5.42
CA ASP A 174 -6.50 -12.44 4.70
C ASP A 174 -7.29 -11.93 3.50
N GLN A 175 -8.04 -10.83 3.66
CA GLN A 175 -8.72 -10.19 2.53
C GLN A 175 -7.74 -9.71 1.45
N ALA A 176 -6.64 -9.06 1.83
CA ALA A 176 -5.63 -8.63 0.88
C ALA A 176 -5.02 -9.82 0.13
N PHE A 177 -4.73 -10.92 0.84
CA PHE A 177 -4.24 -12.15 0.23
C PHE A 177 -5.24 -12.74 -0.76
N ASP A 178 -6.52 -12.86 -0.41
CA ASP A 178 -7.52 -13.47 -1.29
C ASP A 178 -7.75 -12.66 -2.56
N LYS A 179 -7.73 -11.32 -2.45
CA LYS A 179 -7.88 -10.40 -3.59
C LYS A 179 -6.82 -10.61 -4.66
N ARG A 180 -5.59 -10.98 -4.32
CA ARG A 180 -4.53 -11.21 -5.33
C ARG A 180 -4.86 -12.31 -6.33
N LYS A 181 -5.79 -13.23 -5.98
CA LYS A 181 -6.28 -14.31 -6.86
C LYS A 181 -7.55 -13.92 -7.61
N ALA A 182 -8.35 -13.04 -7.03
CA ALA A 182 -9.67 -12.67 -7.54
C ALA A 182 -9.66 -11.42 -8.44
N MET A 183 -8.65 -10.56 -8.31
CA MET A 183 -8.56 -9.28 -9.02
C MET A 183 -7.12 -8.93 -9.36
N SER A 184 -6.94 -8.16 -10.44
CA SER A 184 -5.64 -7.66 -10.87
C SER A 184 -5.40 -6.24 -10.37
N PRO A 185 -4.15 -5.86 -10.03
CA PRO A 185 -3.81 -4.48 -9.74
C PRO A 185 -4.08 -3.59 -10.95
N ALA A 186 -4.74 -2.45 -10.73
CA ALA A 186 -4.99 -1.45 -11.77
C ALA A 186 -3.69 -0.74 -12.20
N ALA A 187 -2.69 -0.65 -11.31
CA ALA A 187 -1.36 -0.15 -11.63
C ALA A 187 -0.28 -0.92 -10.86
N LYS A 188 0.85 -1.20 -11.53
CA LYS A 188 1.99 -1.92 -10.93
C LYS A 188 3.28 -1.13 -10.90
N ARG A 189 3.37 0.02 -11.61
CA ARG A 189 4.61 0.79 -11.78
C ARG A 189 4.41 2.27 -11.44
N ASN A 190 5.35 2.86 -10.72
CA ASN A 190 5.35 4.28 -10.40
C ASN A 190 5.73 5.12 -11.64
N PRO A 191 5.00 6.22 -11.94
CA PRO A 191 5.36 7.16 -13.00
C PRO A 191 6.64 7.92 -12.63
N ALA A 192 7.31 8.53 -13.61
CA ALA A 192 8.66 9.10 -13.46
C ALA A 192 8.78 10.19 -12.39
N ASP A 193 7.70 10.92 -12.11
CA ASP A 193 7.60 12.00 -11.14
C ASP A 193 7.43 11.52 -9.69
N VAL A 194 7.12 10.23 -9.47
CA VAL A 194 7.06 9.64 -8.13
C VAL A 194 8.47 9.24 -7.67
N PRO A 195 8.92 9.68 -6.48
CA PRO A 195 10.24 9.32 -5.97
C PRO A 195 10.29 7.81 -5.73
N ALA A 196 11.21 7.14 -6.41
CA ALA A 196 11.44 5.69 -6.31
C ALA A 196 12.91 5.40 -6.66
N ILE A 197 13.44 4.28 -6.20
CA ILE A 197 14.72 3.74 -6.65
C ILE A 197 14.60 3.41 -8.14
N ARG A 198 15.48 3.98 -8.95
CA ARG A 198 15.51 3.78 -10.41
C ARG A 198 16.94 3.56 -10.87
N GLY A 199 17.07 2.86 -11.99
CA GLY A 199 18.33 2.77 -12.70
C GLY A 199 18.68 4.13 -13.30
N ASN A 200 19.95 4.52 -13.22
CA ASN A 200 20.51 5.61 -14.00
C ASN A 200 20.52 5.18 -15.47
N THR A 201 19.66 5.79 -16.28
CA THR A 201 19.73 5.70 -17.74
C THR A 201 20.91 6.54 -18.24
N LEU A 202 22.15 6.18 -17.89
CA LEU A 202 23.37 6.86 -18.38
C LEU A 202 23.86 6.36 -19.75
N LEU A 203 23.01 5.69 -20.52
CA LEU A 203 23.32 5.27 -21.88
C LEU A 203 22.13 5.56 -22.78
N ASN A 204 22.08 6.79 -23.29
CA ASN A 204 21.54 7.12 -24.60
C ASN A 204 22.30 8.38 -25.06
N TRP A 205 23.50 8.15 -25.61
CA TRP A 205 24.23 9.13 -26.41
C TRP A 205 23.78 8.97 -27.86
#